data_AF-A0A8T5J0E1-F1
#
_entry.id   AF-A0A8T5J0E1-F1
#
_cell.length_a   1.000
_cell.length_b   1.000
_cell.length_c   1.000
_cell.angle_alpha   90.00
_cell.angle_beta   90.00
_cell.angle_gamma   90.00
#
_symmetry.space_group_name_H-M   'P 1'
#
loop_
_entity.id
_entity.type
_entity.pdbx_description
1 polymer ?
#
loop_
_entity_poly.entity_id
_entity_poly.type
_entity_poly.pdbx_seq_one_letter_code
_entity_poly.pdbx_strand_id
1 'polypeptide(L)'
;MLNLFKKRFFQKKKIKSKKNVEIQLKKLFLIKKTYKKYNINLEKVIDNYHDPKFYRKILFSKHYWTLEEDNKLKRILTGIKPHRNFRNNKQYAANIILNWLIEDLIYIILKRKKVNVVRSGSDKERKLFIGKNVEAECDLKIIPRNKNNKNIFIEVIANYPTKSGFASFWEEKGFLDLKDKKFHKLLDHHIQGNLILILGMVVAKNQFFLMRVDNNLKIKNKSSEQNFGGKETVLIDFEEGKPLLKGLNTLSIRSFVKPIKKKKK
;
A
#
# COMPACT_ATOMS: atom_id res chain seq x y z
N MET A 1 6.63 4.63 -45.31
CA MET A 1 7.23 4.38 -43.96
C MET A 1 6.38 4.83 -42.77
N LEU A 2 5.66 5.97 -42.80
CA LEU A 2 4.85 6.47 -41.66
C LEU A 2 3.75 5.50 -41.15
N ASN A 3 3.11 4.73 -42.03
CA ASN A 3 2.00 3.82 -41.66
C ASN A 3 2.45 2.58 -40.86
N LEU A 4 3.67 2.07 -41.10
CA LEU A 4 4.24 0.95 -40.34
C LEU A 4 4.62 1.35 -38.91
N PHE A 5 5.15 2.56 -38.73
CA PHE A 5 5.47 3.11 -37.41
C PHE A 5 4.20 3.36 -36.57
N LYS A 6 3.15 3.94 -37.16
CA LYS A 6 1.87 4.10 -36.47
C LYS A 6 1.29 2.73 -36.07
N LYS A 7 1.26 1.75 -36.97
CA LYS A 7 0.71 0.40 -36.70
C LYS A 7 1.49 -0.34 -35.58
N ARG A 8 2.83 -0.29 -35.59
CA ARG A 8 3.68 -0.85 -34.52
C ARG A 8 3.48 -0.13 -33.18
N PHE A 9 3.32 1.19 -33.19
CA PHE A 9 3.07 1.98 -31.97
C PHE A 9 1.69 1.68 -31.34
N PHE A 10 0.64 1.56 -32.16
CA PHE A 10 -0.70 1.18 -31.68
C PHE A 10 -0.75 -0.26 -31.14
N GLN A 11 -0.07 -1.21 -31.79
CA GLN A 11 0.06 -2.59 -31.27
C GLN A 11 0.80 -2.61 -29.92
N LYS A 12 1.93 -1.90 -29.78
CA LYS A 12 2.66 -1.80 -28.50
C LYS A 12 1.80 -1.19 -27.38
N LYS A 13 0.99 -0.16 -27.68
CA LYS A 13 0.04 0.43 -26.70
C LYS A 13 -1.07 -0.56 -26.29
N LYS A 14 -1.66 -1.30 -27.24
CA LYS A 14 -2.68 -2.32 -26.94
C LYS A 14 -2.13 -3.46 -26.08
N ILE A 15 -0.93 -3.96 -26.37
CA ILE A 15 -0.28 -5.03 -25.60
C ILE A 15 0.02 -4.56 -24.16
N LYS A 16 0.57 -3.34 -24.00
CA LYS A 16 0.85 -2.76 -22.67
C LYS A 16 -0.43 -2.54 -21.84
N SER A 17 -1.53 -2.14 -22.50
CA SER A 17 -2.84 -1.98 -21.86
C SER A 17 -3.40 -3.32 -21.34
N LYS A 18 -3.34 -4.38 -22.16
CA LYS A 18 -3.82 -5.73 -21.77
C LYS A 18 -3.03 -6.28 -20.57
N LYS A 19 -1.70 -6.20 -20.62
CA LYS A 19 -0.80 -6.67 -19.53
C LYS A 19 -1.10 -5.96 -18.20
N ASN A 20 -1.40 -4.66 -18.22
CA ASN A 20 -1.69 -3.92 -17.00
C ASN A 20 -3.04 -4.30 -16.37
N VAL A 21 -4.07 -4.55 -17.19
CA VAL A 21 -5.37 -5.02 -16.70
C VAL A 21 -5.22 -6.39 -16.04
N GLU A 22 -4.48 -7.29 -16.67
CA GLU A 22 -4.19 -8.62 -16.13
C GLU A 22 -3.48 -8.55 -14.76
N ILE A 23 -2.50 -7.65 -14.61
CA ILE A 23 -1.82 -7.42 -13.33
C ILE A 23 -2.81 -6.99 -12.25
N GLN A 24 -3.74 -6.07 -12.54
CA GLN A 24 -4.72 -5.60 -11.57
C GLN A 24 -5.69 -6.69 -11.14
N LEU A 25 -6.17 -7.49 -12.10
CA LEU A 25 -7.03 -8.64 -11.82
C LEU A 25 -6.30 -9.68 -10.96
N LYS A 26 -5.03 -9.96 -11.24
CA LYS A 26 -4.19 -10.84 -10.41
C LYS A 26 -4.06 -10.32 -8.98
N LYS A 27 -3.78 -9.03 -8.80
CA LYS A 27 -3.72 -8.41 -7.47
C LYS A 27 -5.05 -8.56 -6.72
N LEU A 28 -6.15 -8.22 -7.38
CA LEU A 28 -7.48 -8.31 -6.81
C LEU A 28 -7.86 -9.75 -6.44
N PHE A 29 -7.50 -10.73 -7.27
CA PHE A 29 -7.68 -12.14 -6.98
C PHE A 29 -6.92 -12.57 -5.70
N LEU A 30 -5.67 -12.15 -5.56
CA LEU A 30 -4.89 -12.42 -4.35
C LEU A 30 -5.53 -11.78 -3.11
N ILE A 31 -5.99 -10.53 -3.20
CA ILE A 31 -6.74 -9.87 -2.12
C ILE A 31 -8.01 -10.64 -1.77
N LYS A 32 -8.80 -11.08 -2.75
CA LYS A 32 -10.00 -11.91 -2.50
C LYS A 32 -9.66 -13.19 -1.73
N LYS A 33 -8.59 -13.88 -2.13
CA LYS A 33 -8.10 -15.08 -1.44
C LYS A 33 -7.70 -14.78 0.01
N THR A 34 -7.02 -13.65 0.23
CA THR A 34 -6.66 -13.16 1.56
C THR A 34 -7.89 -12.89 2.43
N TYR A 35 -8.86 -12.13 1.93
CA TYR A 35 -10.10 -11.82 2.65
C TYR A 35 -10.86 -13.10 3.04
N LYS A 36 -10.95 -14.07 2.12
CA LYS A 36 -11.54 -15.38 2.38
C LYS A 36 -10.80 -16.12 3.51
N LYS A 37 -9.46 -16.12 3.51
CA LYS A 37 -8.64 -16.75 4.57
C LYS A 37 -8.96 -16.21 5.97
N TYR A 38 -9.30 -14.93 6.08
CA TYR A 38 -9.65 -14.30 7.36
C TYR A 38 -11.16 -14.25 7.64
N ASN A 39 -11.99 -14.94 6.84
CA ASN A 39 -13.44 -14.92 6.95
C ASN A 39 -14.00 -13.48 6.98
N ILE A 40 -13.58 -12.66 6.02
CA ILE A 40 -14.06 -11.29 5.82
C ILE A 40 -14.69 -11.21 4.44
N ASN A 41 -15.93 -10.71 4.39
CA ASN A 41 -16.62 -10.46 3.14
C ASN A 41 -16.10 -9.16 2.50
N LEU A 42 -15.28 -9.30 1.46
CA LEU A 42 -14.71 -8.17 0.71
C LEU A 42 -15.77 -7.23 0.16
N GLU A 43 -16.87 -7.77 -0.36
CA GLU A 43 -17.92 -6.98 -1.00
C GLU A 43 -18.59 -6.07 0.05
N LYS A 44 -18.88 -6.59 1.24
CA LYS A 44 -19.39 -5.78 2.37
C LYS A 44 -18.41 -4.69 2.81
N VAL A 45 -17.10 -4.91 2.70
CA VAL A 45 -16.12 -3.86 3.00
C VAL A 45 -16.20 -2.73 1.98
N ILE A 46 -16.26 -3.08 0.68
CA ILE A 46 -16.39 -2.09 -0.40
C ILE A 46 -17.71 -1.32 -0.29
N ASP A 47 -18.80 -1.95 0.15
CA ASP A 47 -20.11 -1.30 0.33
C ASP A 47 -20.09 -0.14 1.34
N ASN A 48 -19.08 -0.10 2.23
CA ASN A 48 -18.88 1.00 3.18
C ASN A 48 -17.99 2.14 2.64
N TYR A 49 -17.52 2.06 1.40
CA TYR A 49 -16.69 3.12 0.79
C TYR A 49 -17.56 4.28 0.31
N HIS A 50 -16.94 5.43 0.04
CA HIS A 50 -17.65 6.66 -0.35
C HIS A 50 -18.51 6.52 -1.63
N ASP A 51 -18.04 5.77 -2.63
CA ASP A 51 -18.78 5.50 -3.87
C ASP A 51 -18.61 4.03 -4.28
N PRO A 52 -19.35 3.10 -3.63
CA PRO A 52 -19.10 1.66 -3.76
C PRO A 52 -19.38 1.16 -5.19
N LYS A 53 -20.43 1.70 -5.84
CA LYS A 53 -20.78 1.35 -7.22
C LYS A 53 -19.66 1.74 -8.19
N PHE A 54 -19.14 2.96 -8.08
CA PHE A 54 -18.05 3.42 -8.94
C PHE A 54 -16.75 2.65 -8.68
N TYR A 55 -16.42 2.38 -7.42
CA TYR A 55 -15.20 1.64 -7.07
C TYR A 55 -15.24 0.17 -7.53
N ARG A 56 -16.40 -0.47 -7.46
CA ARG A 56 -16.62 -1.79 -8.08
C ARG A 56 -16.34 -1.76 -9.58
N LYS A 57 -16.81 -0.74 -10.30
CA LYS A 57 -16.51 -0.57 -11.74
C LYS A 57 -15.02 -0.33 -12.00
N ILE A 58 -14.30 0.33 -11.10
CA ILE A 58 -12.84 0.51 -11.24
C ILE A 58 -12.11 -0.83 -11.05
N LEU A 59 -12.48 -1.62 -10.03
CA LEU A 59 -11.78 -2.85 -9.65
C LEU A 59 -12.12 -4.06 -10.52
N PHE A 60 -13.41 -4.29 -10.78
CA PHE A 60 -13.90 -5.57 -11.29
C PHE A 60 -14.18 -5.59 -12.79
N SER A 61 -13.88 -4.53 -13.55
CA SER A 61 -14.53 -4.33 -14.86
C SER A 61 -14.30 -5.45 -15.87
N LYS A 62 -15.29 -6.35 -15.93
CA LYS A 62 -15.80 -7.00 -17.13
C LYS A 62 -16.88 -6.15 -17.83
N HIS A 63 -17.34 -5.06 -17.20
CA HIS A 63 -18.36 -4.16 -17.73
C HIS A 63 -17.79 -3.04 -18.61
N TYR A 64 -18.66 -2.48 -19.48
CA TYR A 64 -18.37 -1.35 -20.34
C TYR A 64 -17.97 -0.11 -19.51
N TRP A 65 -16.86 0.53 -19.88
CA TRP A 65 -16.36 1.75 -19.26
C TRP A 65 -16.75 2.93 -20.14
N THR A 66 -17.62 3.80 -19.63
CA THR A 66 -18.22 4.91 -20.38
C THR A 66 -17.34 6.15 -20.41
N LEU A 67 -17.62 7.06 -21.34
CA LEU A 67 -16.98 8.37 -21.40
C LEU A 67 -17.30 9.23 -20.17
N GLU A 68 -18.52 9.14 -19.65
CA GLU A 68 -18.95 9.85 -18.44
C GLU A 68 -18.11 9.43 -17.22
N GLU A 69 -17.88 8.12 -17.05
CA GLU A 69 -17.04 7.59 -15.98
C GLU A 69 -15.58 8.02 -16.10
N ASP A 70 -15.05 8.08 -17.32
CA ASP A 70 -13.70 8.59 -17.57
C ASP A 70 -13.58 10.07 -17.22
N ASN A 71 -14.59 10.88 -17.57
CA ASN A 71 -14.65 12.31 -17.25
C ASN A 71 -14.82 12.54 -15.73
N LYS A 72 -15.69 11.78 -15.07
CA LYS A 72 -15.82 11.79 -13.60
C LYS A 72 -14.49 11.47 -12.95
N LEU A 73 -13.81 10.42 -13.40
CA LEU A 73 -12.52 10.02 -12.84
C LEU A 73 -11.44 11.09 -13.07
N LYS A 74 -11.36 11.68 -14.27
CA LYS A 74 -10.44 12.79 -14.58
C LYS A 74 -10.64 13.97 -13.64
N ARG A 75 -11.89 14.38 -13.40
CA ARG A 75 -12.22 15.47 -12.48
C ARG A 75 -11.76 15.19 -11.05
N ILE A 76 -12.09 14.00 -10.53
CA ILE A 76 -11.69 13.57 -9.18
C ILE A 76 -10.16 13.55 -9.05
N LEU A 77 -9.48 13.05 -10.08
CA LEU A 77 -8.02 12.88 -10.14
C LEU A 77 -7.32 14.09 -10.80
N THR A 78 -7.87 15.30 -10.65
CA THR A 78 -7.18 16.50 -11.13
C THR A 78 -5.91 16.73 -10.31
N GLY A 79 -4.82 17.18 -10.95
CA GLY A 79 -3.56 17.51 -10.27
C GLY A 79 -2.70 16.31 -9.80
N ILE A 80 -3.17 15.06 -9.95
CA ILE A 80 -2.38 13.88 -9.53
C ILE A 80 -1.37 13.38 -10.58
N LYS A 81 -1.21 14.08 -11.72
CA LYS A 81 -0.28 13.68 -12.80
C LYS A 81 1.13 13.35 -12.28
N PRO A 82 1.73 14.11 -11.33
CA PRO A 82 3.03 13.78 -10.75
C PRO A 82 3.02 12.48 -9.93
N HIS A 83 1.88 12.05 -9.39
CA HIS A 83 1.76 10.85 -8.53
C HIS A 83 1.42 9.59 -9.32
N ARG A 84 0.92 9.76 -10.54
CA ARG A 84 0.41 8.68 -11.40
C ARG A 84 1.52 7.87 -12.07
N ASN A 85 2.71 8.47 -12.23
CA ASN A 85 3.82 7.94 -13.01
C ASN A 85 3.34 7.56 -14.42
N PHE A 86 3.64 6.35 -14.89
CA PHE A 86 3.24 5.84 -16.22
C PHE A 86 1.79 5.33 -16.31
N ARG A 87 1.03 5.32 -15.20
CA ARG A 87 -0.32 4.72 -15.15
C ARG A 87 -1.34 5.67 -15.77
N ASN A 88 -2.44 5.14 -16.30
CA ASN A 88 -3.61 5.96 -16.62
C ASN A 88 -4.46 6.20 -15.35
N ASN A 89 -5.50 7.05 -15.45
CA ASN A 89 -6.33 7.41 -14.30
C ASN A 89 -7.00 6.20 -13.65
N LYS A 90 -7.62 5.33 -14.46
CA LYS A 90 -8.28 4.11 -13.96
C LYS A 90 -7.28 3.17 -13.27
N GLN A 91 -6.10 3.00 -13.84
CA GLN A 91 -5.05 2.16 -13.26
C GLN A 91 -4.56 2.70 -11.92
N TYR A 92 -4.38 4.01 -11.85
CA TYR A 92 -3.96 4.67 -10.62
C TYR A 92 -5.03 4.58 -9.54
N ALA A 93 -6.30 4.86 -9.87
CA ALA A 93 -7.42 4.71 -8.96
C ALA A 93 -7.56 3.28 -8.44
N ALA A 94 -7.49 2.29 -9.33
CA ALA A 94 -7.54 0.88 -8.95
C ALA A 94 -6.38 0.52 -8.00
N ASN A 95 -5.15 1.01 -8.23
CA ASN A 95 -4.04 0.75 -7.32
C ASN A 95 -4.25 1.38 -5.93
N ILE A 96 -4.83 2.58 -5.85
CA ILE A 96 -5.20 3.20 -4.58
C ILE A 96 -6.23 2.33 -3.85
N ILE A 97 -7.32 1.96 -4.52
CA ILE A 97 -8.39 1.17 -3.92
C ILE A 97 -7.88 -0.21 -3.49
N LEU A 98 -6.99 -0.85 -4.25
CA LEU A 98 -6.36 -2.11 -3.88
C LEU A 98 -5.49 -1.99 -2.61
N ASN A 99 -4.83 -0.85 -2.40
CA ASN A 99 -4.07 -0.59 -1.17
C ASN A 99 -5.02 -0.38 0.02
N TRP A 100 -6.09 0.40 -0.14
CA TRP A 100 -7.12 0.57 0.89
C TRP A 100 -7.71 -0.76 1.37
N LEU A 101 -7.93 -1.69 0.44
CA LEU A 101 -8.39 -3.03 0.78
C LEU A 101 -7.41 -3.78 1.69
N ILE A 102 -6.10 -3.60 1.54
CA ILE A 102 -5.13 -4.21 2.46
C ILE A 102 -5.13 -3.48 3.82
N GLU A 103 -5.19 -2.16 3.83
CA GLU A 103 -5.31 -1.38 5.07
C GLU A 103 -6.57 -1.78 5.86
N ASP A 104 -7.71 -1.91 5.18
CA ASP A 104 -8.99 -2.26 5.80
C ASP A 104 -9.02 -3.70 6.32
N LEU A 105 -8.36 -4.62 5.61
CA LEU A 105 -8.14 -5.97 6.11
C LEU A 105 -7.40 -5.94 7.45
N ILE A 106 -6.29 -5.21 7.53
CA ILE A 106 -5.50 -5.08 8.76
C ILE A 106 -6.35 -4.43 9.85
N TYR A 107 -7.03 -3.32 9.55
CA TYR A 107 -7.91 -2.62 10.49
C TYR A 107 -8.96 -3.55 11.10
N ILE A 108 -9.68 -4.31 10.26
CA ILE A 108 -10.72 -5.25 10.70
C ILE A 108 -10.12 -6.34 11.61
N ILE A 109 -8.95 -6.87 11.25
CA ILE A 109 -8.30 -7.93 12.04
C ILE A 109 -7.84 -7.39 13.40
N LEU A 110 -7.27 -6.19 13.44
CA LEU A 110 -6.89 -5.53 14.70
C LEU A 110 -8.11 -5.23 15.59
N LYS A 111 -9.22 -4.76 14.99
CA LYS A 111 -10.50 -4.57 15.71
C LYS A 111 -11.04 -5.88 16.28
N ARG A 112 -11.03 -6.97 15.51
CA ARG A 112 -11.42 -8.32 15.97
C ARG A 112 -10.55 -8.81 17.14
N LYS A 113 -9.27 -8.41 17.18
CA LYS A 113 -8.36 -8.63 18.31
C LYS A 113 -8.53 -7.64 19.47
N LYS A 114 -9.61 -6.85 19.48
CA LYS A 114 -9.93 -5.82 20.50
C LYS A 114 -8.83 -4.76 20.68
N VAL A 115 -8.05 -4.49 19.63
CA VAL A 115 -7.09 -3.38 19.60
C VAL A 115 -7.84 -2.08 19.38
N ASN A 116 -7.56 -1.05 20.18
CA ASN A 116 -8.12 0.27 19.99
C ASN A 116 -7.41 1.00 18.83
N VAL A 117 -7.73 0.60 17.61
CA VAL A 117 -7.17 1.16 16.37
C VAL A 117 -8.17 2.10 15.69
N VAL A 118 -7.69 3.18 15.10
CA VAL A 118 -8.43 4.09 14.22
C VAL A 118 -7.70 4.21 12.88
N ARG A 119 -8.43 4.52 11.82
CA ARG A 119 -7.84 4.94 10.54
C ARG A 119 -7.30 6.36 10.69
N SER A 120 -6.18 6.64 10.04
CA SER A 120 -5.54 7.95 9.98
C SER A 120 -5.29 8.32 8.52
N GLY A 121 -4.88 9.55 8.25
CA GLY A 121 -4.58 10.02 6.90
C GLY A 121 -5.77 10.59 6.13
N SER A 122 -5.42 11.24 5.01
CA SER A 122 -6.36 11.94 4.15
C SER A 122 -7.42 11.02 3.55
N ASP A 123 -7.12 9.74 3.38
CA ASP A 123 -7.98 8.73 2.75
C ASP A 123 -8.65 7.78 3.74
N LYS A 124 -8.73 8.15 5.02
CA LYS A 124 -9.48 7.43 6.07
C LYS A 124 -10.95 7.17 5.72
N GLU A 125 -11.54 8.04 4.89
CA GLU A 125 -12.94 7.97 4.41
C GLU A 125 -13.07 7.20 3.08
N ARG A 126 -11.97 6.63 2.57
CA ARG A 126 -11.94 5.86 1.31
C ARG A 126 -12.53 6.65 0.16
N LYS A 127 -12.13 7.92 0.08
CA LYS A 127 -12.51 8.87 -0.96
C LYS A 127 -11.31 9.16 -1.85
N LEU A 128 -11.51 9.14 -3.16
CA LEU A 128 -10.47 9.57 -4.11
C LEU A 128 -10.38 11.10 -4.07
N PHE A 129 -9.17 11.64 -3.94
CA PHE A 129 -8.93 13.07 -3.81
C PHE A 129 -8.19 13.68 -5.01
N ILE A 130 -8.34 15.00 -5.12
CA ILE A 130 -7.50 15.87 -5.95
C ILE A 130 -6.10 15.89 -5.35
N GLY A 131 -5.07 15.91 -6.19
CA GLY A 131 -3.67 15.66 -5.77
C GLY A 131 -3.13 16.59 -4.66
N LYS A 132 -3.69 17.80 -4.52
CA LYS A 132 -3.30 18.77 -3.48
C LYS A 132 -3.70 18.35 -2.05
N ASN A 133 -4.64 17.42 -1.90
CA ASN A 133 -5.14 16.97 -0.60
C ASN A 133 -4.52 15.63 -0.15
N VAL A 134 -3.49 15.13 -0.86
CA VAL A 134 -2.85 13.86 -0.52
C VAL A 134 -1.73 14.13 0.47
N GLU A 135 -1.99 13.84 1.74
CA GLU A 135 -0.98 13.93 2.79
C GLU A 135 -0.29 12.59 3.04
N ALA A 136 1.01 12.61 3.32
CA ALA A 136 1.80 11.41 3.61
C ALA A 136 1.67 10.96 5.09
N GLU A 137 0.46 10.88 5.64
CA GLU A 137 0.24 10.32 6.99
C GLU A 137 0.30 8.79 7.01
N CYS A 138 0.46 8.20 8.19
CA CYS A 138 0.31 6.76 8.39
C CYS A 138 -1.16 6.33 8.21
N ASP A 139 -1.39 5.08 7.80
CA ASP A 139 -2.74 4.58 7.52
C ASP A 139 -3.55 4.29 8.78
N LEU A 140 -2.89 3.83 9.86
CA LEU A 140 -3.55 3.43 11.11
C LEU A 140 -2.86 4.05 12.33
N LYS A 141 -3.65 4.30 13.37
CA LYS A 141 -3.18 4.73 14.69
C LYS A 141 -3.79 3.85 15.78
N ILE A 142 -2.96 3.26 16.62
CA ILE A 142 -3.40 2.59 17.85
C ILE A 142 -3.35 3.60 18.98
N ILE A 143 -4.50 3.78 19.63
CA ILE A 143 -4.67 4.63 20.79
C ILE A 143 -4.48 3.76 22.04
N PRO A 144 -3.42 4.00 22.82
CA PRO A 144 -3.20 3.21 24.03
C PRO A 144 -4.29 3.46 25.06
N ARG A 145 -4.56 2.44 25.90
CA ARG A 145 -5.55 2.57 27.00
C ARG A 145 -5.08 3.53 28.08
N ASN A 146 -3.78 3.57 28.36
CA ASN A 146 -3.17 4.53 29.28
C ASN A 146 -2.70 5.75 28.49
N LYS A 147 -3.16 6.95 28.87
CA LYS A 147 -2.77 8.22 28.23
C LYS A 147 -1.26 8.52 28.35
N ASN A 148 -0.57 7.91 29.31
CA ASN A 148 0.88 8.04 29.48
C ASN A 148 1.68 7.20 28.47
N ASN A 149 1.03 6.27 27.76
CA ASN A 149 1.68 5.49 26.72
C ASN A 149 1.70 6.27 25.40
N LYS A 150 2.77 6.06 24.64
CA LYS A 150 2.94 6.67 23.32
C LYS A 150 1.91 6.13 22.33
N ASN A 151 1.46 6.99 21.42
CA ASN A 151 0.68 6.54 20.27
C ASN A 151 1.55 5.61 19.41
N ILE A 152 0.89 4.65 18.77
CA ILE A 152 1.54 3.76 17.82
C ILE A 152 0.93 4.04 16.45
N PHE A 153 1.73 4.51 15.50
CA PHE A 153 1.30 4.65 14.13
C PHE A 153 1.78 3.45 13.31
N ILE A 154 0.93 2.99 12.40
CA ILE A 154 1.21 1.87 11.54
C ILE A 154 1.02 2.32 10.09
N GLU A 155 2.11 2.23 9.33
CA GLU A 155 2.09 2.29 7.88
C GLU A 155 1.86 0.88 7.33
N VAL A 156 0.83 0.70 6.51
CA VAL A 156 0.50 -0.57 5.88
C VAL A 156 0.98 -0.54 4.44
N ILE A 157 1.87 -1.46 4.11
CA ILE A 157 2.38 -1.60 2.75
C ILE A 157 2.14 -3.01 2.22
N ALA A 158 1.74 -3.11 0.95
CA ALA A 158 1.45 -4.37 0.31
C ALA A 158 2.39 -4.59 -0.88
N ASN A 159 2.95 -5.79 -0.97
CA ASN A 159 3.75 -6.21 -2.11
C ASN A 159 3.12 -7.42 -2.80
N TYR A 160 3.29 -7.45 -4.12
CA TYR A 160 2.68 -8.43 -5.01
C TYR A 160 3.77 -9.05 -5.89
N PRO A 161 3.57 -10.27 -6.41
CA PRO A 161 4.52 -10.89 -7.31
C PRO A 161 4.83 -10.00 -8.52
N THR A 162 6.12 -9.72 -8.74
CA THR A 162 6.63 -8.87 -9.83
C THR A 162 7.15 -9.70 -11.02
N LYS A 163 7.64 -10.90 -10.75
CA LYS A 163 8.21 -11.85 -11.72
C LYS A 163 7.88 -13.28 -11.32
N SER A 164 8.06 -14.22 -12.24
CA SER A 164 7.95 -15.66 -11.95
C SER A 164 9.00 -16.06 -10.90
N GLY A 165 8.63 -16.93 -9.96
CA GLY A 165 9.52 -17.46 -8.93
C GLY A 165 9.61 -16.68 -7.62
N PHE A 166 9.15 -15.42 -7.57
CA PHE A 166 9.15 -14.61 -6.34
C PHE A 166 7.74 -14.19 -5.94
N ALA A 167 7.43 -14.30 -4.64
CA ALA A 167 6.13 -13.88 -4.12
C ALA A 167 6.04 -12.36 -3.87
N SER A 168 7.19 -11.68 -3.80
CA SER A 168 7.30 -10.22 -3.66
C SER A 168 8.64 -9.67 -4.16
N PHE A 169 8.67 -8.39 -4.52
CA PHE A 169 9.88 -7.62 -4.81
C PHE A 169 10.84 -7.59 -3.62
N TRP A 170 10.32 -7.52 -2.39
CA TRP A 170 11.13 -7.47 -1.18
C TRP A 170 11.93 -8.76 -0.96
N GLU A 171 11.36 -9.90 -1.31
CA GLU A 171 12.07 -11.18 -1.27
C GLU A 171 13.07 -11.33 -2.43
N GLU A 172 12.77 -10.76 -3.61
CA GLU A 172 13.68 -10.73 -4.77
C GLU A 172 14.91 -9.86 -4.47
N LYS A 173 14.71 -8.70 -3.85
CA LYS A 173 15.74 -7.66 -3.72
C LYS A 173 16.39 -7.56 -2.35
N GLY A 174 15.75 -8.08 -1.32
CA GLY A 174 16.27 -8.07 0.03
C GLY A 174 16.23 -6.72 0.75
N PHE A 175 15.43 -5.78 0.24
CA PHE A 175 15.20 -4.48 0.88
C PHE A 175 13.76 -4.03 0.71
N LEU A 176 13.33 -3.13 1.58
CA LEU A 176 12.08 -2.38 1.48
C LEU A 176 12.35 -1.03 0.81
N ASP A 177 11.54 -0.67 -0.18
CA ASP A 177 11.59 0.59 -0.90
C ASP A 177 10.45 1.54 -0.46
N LEU A 178 10.80 2.72 0.04
CA LEU A 178 9.84 3.77 0.42
C LEU A 178 10.14 5.08 -0.28
N LYS A 179 9.11 5.83 -0.68
CA LYS A 179 9.30 7.21 -1.15
C LYS A 179 9.96 8.05 -0.06
N ASP A 180 10.96 8.83 -0.45
CA ASP A 180 11.75 9.67 0.46
C ASP A 180 10.88 10.53 1.39
N LYS A 181 9.95 11.31 0.83
CA LYS A 181 9.00 12.13 1.60
C LYS A 181 8.16 11.34 2.59
N LYS A 182 7.81 10.08 2.27
CA LYS A 182 7.06 9.22 3.18
C LYS A 182 7.94 8.79 4.34
N PHE A 183 9.17 8.34 4.04
CA PHE A 183 10.12 7.94 5.06
C PHE A 183 10.43 9.07 6.06
N HIS A 184 10.69 10.28 5.57
CA HIS A 184 10.93 11.44 6.44
C HIS A 184 9.72 11.74 7.35
N LYS A 185 8.49 11.74 6.82
CA LYS A 185 7.29 11.94 7.65
C LYS A 185 7.10 10.84 8.71
N LEU A 186 7.47 9.59 8.40
CA LEU A 186 7.49 8.52 9.39
C LEU A 186 8.53 8.77 10.50
N LEU A 187 9.74 9.23 10.14
CA LEU A 187 10.76 9.61 11.12
C LEU A 187 10.34 10.82 11.97
N ASP A 188 9.68 11.82 11.40
CA ASP A 188 9.19 12.99 12.14
C ASP A 188 8.24 12.59 13.27
N HIS A 189 7.30 11.67 12.98
CA HIS A 189 6.42 11.14 14.01
C HIS A 189 7.19 10.35 15.09
N HIS A 190 8.28 9.67 14.74
CA HIS A 190 9.16 9.02 15.71
C HIS A 190 9.89 10.03 16.60
N ILE A 191 10.42 11.10 16.02
CA ILE A 191 11.11 12.20 16.72
C ILE A 191 10.15 12.89 17.70
N GLN A 192 8.87 13.04 17.35
CA GLN A 192 7.79 13.50 18.24
C GLN A 192 7.47 12.53 19.39
N GLY A 193 8.22 11.43 19.51
CA GLY A 193 8.13 10.49 20.61
C GLY A 193 7.17 9.33 20.35
N ASN A 194 6.53 9.22 19.19
CA ASN A 194 5.62 8.11 18.89
C ASN A 194 6.37 6.82 18.48
N LEU A 195 5.70 5.68 18.61
CA LEU A 195 6.19 4.43 18.02
C LEU A 195 5.65 4.30 16.60
N ILE A 196 6.54 4.09 15.63
CA ILE A 196 6.18 3.98 14.22
C ILE A 196 6.53 2.59 13.73
N LEU A 197 5.55 1.93 13.13
CA LEU A 197 5.68 0.57 12.62
C LEU A 197 5.31 0.55 11.14
N ILE A 198 6.08 -0.17 10.35
CA ILE A 198 5.71 -0.58 9.01
C ILE A 198 5.22 -2.02 9.09
N LEU A 199 3.96 -2.24 8.74
CA LEU A 199 3.35 -3.55 8.59
C LEU A 199 3.30 -3.90 7.11
N GLY A 200 4.29 -4.64 6.66
CA GLY A 200 4.38 -5.09 5.28
C GLY A 200 3.69 -6.42 5.07
N MET A 201 2.87 -6.52 4.02
CA MET A 201 2.19 -7.75 3.61
C MET A 201 2.73 -8.27 2.29
N VAL A 202 3.17 -9.54 2.28
CA VAL A 202 3.40 -10.31 1.05
C VAL A 202 2.09 -11.02 0.70
N VAL A 203 1.30 -10.38 -0.18
CA VAL A 203 -0.11 -10.76 -0.40
C VAL A 203 -0.22 -12.20 -0.93
N ALA A 204 0.68 -12.62 -1.83
CA ALA A 204 0.68 -13.96 -2.39
C ALA A 204 0.91 -15.08 -1.35
N LYS A 205 1.65 -14.79 -0.27
CA LYS A 205 1.91 -15.74 0.82
C LYS A 205 0.92 -15.61 1.98
N ASN A 206 0.13 -14.55 2.03
CA ASN A 206 -0.68 -14.21 3.21
C ASN A 206 0.16 -14.13 4.49
N GLN A 207 1.37 -13.60 4.36
CA GLN A 207 2.32 -13.40 5.43
C GLN A 207 2.74 -11.95 5.50
N PHE A 208 3.26 -11.57 6.66
CA PHE A 208 3.49 -10.20 7.05
C PHE A 208 4.86 -10.09 7.71
N PHE A 209 5.51 -8.94 7.58
CA PHE A 209 6.59 -8.55 8.46
C PHE A 209 6.19 -7.29 9.22
N LEU A 210 6.87 -7.05 10.33
CA LEU A 210 6.77 -5.80 11.05
C LEU A 210 8.17 -5.22 11.21
N MET A 211 8.30 -3.95 10.90
CA MET A 211 9.55 -3.21 11.01
C MET A 211 9.29 -1.96 11.84
N ARG A 212 10.16 -1.68 12.81
CA ARG A 212 10.11 -0.42 13.55
C ARG A 212 10.86 0.65 12.77
N VAL A 213 10.29 1.84 12.67
CA VAL A 213 10.96 3.01 12.12
C VAL A 213 11.59 3.80 13.26
N ASP A 214 12.92 3.83 13.29
CA ASP A 214 13.72 4.64 14.19
C ASP A 214 15.08 4.97 13.56
N ASN A 215 15.91 5.73 14.28
CA ASN A 215 17.20 6.22 13.81
C ASN A 215 18.25 5.13 13.56
N ASN A 216 17.99 3.87 13.93
CA ASN A 216 18.93 2.76 13.74
C ASN A 216 18.66 1.95 12.46
N LEU A 217 17.67 2.34 11.65
CA LEU A 217 17.40 1.66 10.38
C LEU A 217 18.60 1.75 9.44
N LYS A 218 19.03 0.61 8.90
CA LYS A 218 20.07 0.54 7.87
C LYS A 218 19.48 0.94 6.53
N ILE A 219 19.91 2.10 6.03
CA ILE A 219 19.44 2.69 4.78
C ILE A 219 20.56 2.61 3.74
N LYS A 220 20.24 2.18 2.51
CA LYS A 220 21.14 2.29 1.36
C LYS A 220 20.99 3.65 0.68
N ASN A 221 22.00 4.05 -0.11
CA ASN A 221 22.00 5.29 -0.88
C ASN A 221 20.67 5.53 -1.60
N LYS A 222 20.20 6.78 -1.56
CA LYS A 222 18.98 7.21 -2.26
C LYS A 222 19.12 6.88 -3.75
N SER A 223 18.13 6.18 -4.29
CA SER A 223 18.05 5.89 -5.73
C SER A 223 16.76 6.44 -6.31
N SER A 224 16.83 6.87 -7.57
CA SER A 224 15.64 7.18 -8.35
C SER A 224 15.06 5.87 -8.89
N GLU A 225 13.95 5.44 -8.31
CA GLU A 225 13.37 4.14 -8.64
C GLU A 225 12.28 4.25 -9.72
N GLN A 226 12.38 3.42 -10.75
CA GLN A 226 11.38 3.37 -11.83
C GLN A 226 9.99 3.01 -11.30
N ASN A 227 9.91 2.18 -10.25
CA ASN A 227 8.65 1.80 -9.59
C ASN A 227 7.91 3.02 -9.01
N PHE A 228 8.66 4.06 -8.63
CA PHE A 228 8.15 5.34 -8.15
C PHE A 228 8.15 6.44 -9.20
N GLY A 229 8.41 6.12 -10.47
CA GLY A 229 8.39 7.07 -11.58
C GLY A 229 9.62 7.96 -11.63
N GLY A 230 10.77 7.43 -11.21
CA GLY A 230 12.03 8.18 -11.14
C GLY A 230 12.10 9.13 -9.96
N LYS A 231 11.33 8.86 -8.89
CA LYS A 231 11.37 9.65 -7.66
C LYS A 231 12.38 9.09 -6.69
N GLU A 232 12.92 9.97 -5.87
CA GLU A 232 13.80 9.58 -4.77
C GLU A 232 13.13 8.60 -3.82
N THR A 233 13.87 7.54 -3.54
CA THR A 233 13.43 6.40 -2.76
C THR A 233 14.51 6.07 -1.75
N VAL A 234 14.07 5.81 -0.52
CA VAL A 234 14.88 5.30 0.57
C VAL A 234 14.76 3.78 0.53
N LEU A 235 15.90 3.10 0.48
CA LEU A 235 15.97 1.64 0.51
C LEU A 235 16.40 1.21 1.91
N ILE A 236 15.57 0.41 2.57
CA ILE A 236 15.78 -0.04 3.95
C ILE A 236 16.11 -1.53 3.93
N ASP A 237 17.27 -1.89 4.45
CA ASP A 237 17.69 -3.30 4.50
C ASP A 237 16.91 -4.09 5.54
N PHE A 238 16.61 -5.34 5.20
CA PHE A 238 16.18 -6.31 6.20
C PHE A 238 17.41 -6.91 6.90
N GLU A 239 17.32 -7.18 8.20
CA GLU A 239 18.45 -7.69 9.01
C GLU A 239 19.08 -8.97 8.44
N GLU A 240 18.25 -9.90 7.97
CA GLU A 240 18.68 -11.18 7.37
C GLU A 240 18.72 -11.11 5.83
N GLY A 241 18.75 -9.90 5.26
CA GLY A 241 18.70 -9.67 3.82
C GLY A 241 17.37 -10.02 3.16
N LYS A 242 16.35 -10.45 3.91
CA LYS A 242 14.96 -10.71 3.46
C LYS A 242 13.97 -10.40 4.59
N PRO A 243 12.69 -10.09 4.29
CA PRO A 243 11.71 -9.85 5.34
C PRO A 243 11.45 -11.13 6.13
N LEU A 244 11.49 -11.04 7.47
CA LEU A 244 11.08 -12.13 8.35
C LEU A 244 9.54 -12.26 8.36
N LEU A 245 9.03 -13.10 7.47
CA LEU A 245 7.60 -13.28 7.24
C LEU A 245 6.94 -14.18 8.30
N LYS A 246 5.85 -13.68 8.87
CA LYS A 246 5.03 -14.34 9.90
C LYS A 246 3.55 -14.32 9.52
N GLY A 247 2.77 -15.27 10.05
CA GLY A 247 1.32 -15.19 9.98
C GLY A 247 0.79 -14.01 10.81
N LEU A 248 -0.33 -13.40 10.41
CA LEU A 248 -0.88 -12.25 11.16
C LEU A 248 -1.31 -12.62 12.59
N ASN A 249 -1.64 -13.89 12.83
CA ASN A 249 -1.99 -14.38 14.17
C ASN A 249 -0.77 -14.43 15.10
N THR A 250 0.43 -14.67 14.56
CA THR A 250 1.69 -14.71 15.33
C THR A 250 2.36 -13.34 15.43
N LEU A 251 1.89 -12.35 14.66
CA LEU A 251 2.30 -10.95 14.85
C LEU A 251 1.74 -10.41 16.17
N SER A 252 2.62 -10.35 17.17
CA SER A 252 2.35 -9.67 18.42
C SER A 252 2.74 -8.20 18.28
N ILE A 253 1.78 -7.30 18.02
CA ILE A 253 2.07 -5.85 18.11
C ILE A 253 2.62 -5.54 19.51
N ARG A 254 2.13 -6.22 20.55
CA ARG A 254 2.60 -6.09 21.93
C ARG A 254 4.09 -6.36 22.10
N SER A 255 4.71 -7.25 21.32
CA SER A 255 6.16 -7.51 21.44
C SER A 255 7.00 -6.30 21.00
N PHE A 256 6.45 -5.41 20.16
CA PHE A 256 7.12 -4.19 19.70
C PHE A 256 6.78 -2.96 20.55
N VAL A 257 5.76 -3.05 21.41
CA VAL A 257 5.40 -2.00 22.39
C VAL A 257 6.23 -2.12 23.67
N LYS A 258 6.83 -3.29 23.95
CA LYS A 258 7.70 -3.42 25.12
C LYS A 258 8.90 -2.46 24.95
N PRO A 259 9.17 -1.58 25.94
CA PRO A 259 10.36 -0.75 25.88
C PRO A 259 11.58 -1.65 25.71
N ILE A 260 12.45 -1.31 24.76
CA ILE A 260 13.77 -1.93 24.65
C ILE A 260 14.43 -1.65 26.00
N LYS A 261 14.53 -2.66 26.86
CA LYS A 261 15.37 -2.56 28.05
C LYS A 261 16.76 -2.28 27.49
N LYS A 262 17.26 -1.06 27.67
CA LYS A 262 18.67 -0.76 27.39
C LYS A 262 19.44 -1.81 28.19
N LYS A 263 20.16 -2.70 27.51
CA LYS A 263 21.20 -3.48 28.17
C LYS A 263 22.13 -2.42 28.75
N LYS A 264 22.16 -2.28 30.07
CA LYS A 264 23.25 -1.56 30.73
C LYS A 264 24.50 -2.32 30.31
N LYS A 265 25.33 -1.65 29.50
CA LYS A 265 26.72 -2.07 29.32
C LYS A 265 27.44 -1.79 30.62
#